data_AF-A0A849UBA2-F1
#
_entry.id   AF-A0A849UBA2-F1
#
_cell.length_a   1.000
_cell.length_b   1.000
_cell.length_c   1.000
_cell.angle_alpha   90.00
_cell.angle_beta   90.00
_cell.angle_gamma   90.00
#
_symmetry.space_group_name_H-M   'P 1'
#
loop_
_entity.id
_entity.type
_entity.pdbx_description
1 polymer ?
#
loop_
_entity_poly.entity_id
_entity_poly.type
_entity_poly.pdbx_seq_one_letter_code
_entity_poly.pdbx_strand_id
1 'polypeptide(L)' 'MEPPTWRLVKQLQALEVDGVLVRSFASGCTAKNQNLVLWQWSDAAPHTVRVIDDFSRLPKTTDSWGGQ' A
#
# COMPACT_ATOMS: atom_id res chain seq x y z
N MET A 1 -4.50 -10.47 -22.66
CA MET A 1 -5.48 -9.40 -22.32
C MET A 1 -4.99 -8.73 -21.05
N GLU A 2 -4.94 -7.40 -21.00
CA GLU A 2 -4.49 -6.69 -19.80
C GLU A 2 -5.62 -6.61 -18.74
N PRO A 3 -5.35 -6.89 -17.45
CA PRO A 3 -6.33 -6.73 -16.39
C PRO A 3 -6.84 -5.27 -16.29
N PRO A 4 -8.15 -5.04 -16.08
CA PRO A 4 -8.69 -3.67 -15.97
C PRO A 4 -8.01 -2.81 -14.90
N THR A 5 -7.58 -3.41 -13.80
CA THR A 5 -6.86 -2.72 -12.73
C THR A 5 -5.50 -2.21 -13.18
N TRP A 6 -4.80 -2.94 -14.06
CA TRP A 6 -3.50 -2.51 -14.57
C TRP A 6 -3.64 -1.32 -15.52
N ARG A 7 -4.67 -1.33 -16.37
CA ARG A 7 -5.01 -0.19 -17.21
C ARG A 7 -5.30 1.06 -16.38
N LEU A 8 -6.09 0.90 -15.31
CA LEU A 8 -6.39 2.00 -14.38
C LEU A 8 -5.11 2.59 -13.76
N VAL A 9 -4.18 1.75 -13.30
CA VAL A 9 -2.89 2.22 -12.74
C VAL A 9 -2.12 3.04 -13.77
N LYS A 10 -1.99 2.56 -15.01
CA LYS A 10 -1.30 3.30 -16.09
C LYS A 10 -1.94 4.66 -16.36
N GLN A 11 -3.27 4.74 -16.33
CA GLN A 11 -4.00 6.00 -16.51
C GLN A 11 -3.78 6.97 -15.35
N LEU A 12 -3.78 6.49 -14.10
CA LEU A 12 -3.52 7.31 -12.92
C LEU A 12 -2.08 7.82 -12.90
N GLN A 13 -1.10 6.99 -13.26
CA GLN A 13 0.29 7.41 -13.39
C GLN A 13 0.48 8.46 -14.48
N ALA A 14 -0.23 8.34 -15.61
CA ALA A 14 -0.22 9.36 -16.67
C ALA A 14 -0.85 10.70 -16.23
N LEU A 15 -1.61 10.71 -15.13
CA LEU A 15 -2.17 11.90 -14.48
C LEU A 15 -1.33 12.36 -13.28
N GLU A 16 -0.10 11.86 -13.12
CA GLU A 16 0.80 12.19 -12.02
C GLU A 16 0.22 11.87 -10.63
N VAL A 17 -0.61 10.83 -10.53
CA VAL A 17 -1.13 10.32 -9.27
C VAL A 17 -0.19 9.25 -8.71
N ASP A 18 0.33 9.48 -7.51
CA ASP A 18 1.35 8.62 -6.88
C ASP A 18 0.79 7.44 -6.08
N GLY A 19 -0.52 7.40 -5.90
CA GLY A 19 -1.19 6.33 -5.18
C GLY A 19 -2.71 6.50 -5.12
N VAL A 20 -3.38 5.51 -4.52
CA VAL A 20 -4.84 5.46 -4.45
C VAL A 20 -5.32 4.81 -3.15
N LEU A 21 -6.43 5.32 -2.61
CA LEU A 21 -7.19 4.65 -1.58
C LEU A 21 -8.24 3.75 -2.22
N VAL A 22 -8.21 2.47 -1.88
CA VAL A 22 -9.15 1.45 -2.40
C VAL A 22 -9.87 0.77 -1.25
N ARG A 23 -11.06 0.22 -1.52
CA ARG A 23 -11.76 -0.63 -0.55
C ARG A 23 -10.93 -1.88 -0.25
N SER A 24 -10.88 -2.27 1.02
CA SER A 24 -10.32 -3.57 1.42
C SER A 24 -11.29 -4.71 1.11
N PHE A 25 -10.76 -5.79 0.55
CA PHE A 25 -11.49 -7.02 0.23
C PHE A 25 -11.12 -8.20 1.14
N ALA A 26 -10.38 -7.95 2.23
CA ALA A 26 -10.12 -8.97 3.23
C ALA A 26 -11.42 -9.41 3.92
N SER A 27 -11.46 -10.67 4.38
CA SER A 27 -12.63 -11.21 5.09
C SER A 27 -13.01 -10.33 6.28
N GLY A 28 -14.31 -10.05 6.43
CA GLY A 28 -14.84 -9.19 7.50
C GLY A 28 -14.72 -7.68 7.27
N CYS A 29 -14.12 -7.22 6.17
CA CYS A 29 -14.01 -5.79 5.88
C CYS A 29 -15.33 -5.19 5.36
N THR A 30 -15.69 -4.03 5.91
CA THR A 30 -16.81 -3.21 5.46
C THR A 30 -16.37 -2.24 4.36
N ALA A 31 -17.31 -1.47 3.80
CA ALA A 31 -17.00 -0.38 2.86
C ALA A 31 -16.14 0.73 3.48
N LYS A 32 -16.07 0.82 4.82
CA LYS A 32 -15.24 1.81 5.53
C LYS A 32 -13.78 1.38 5.63
N ASN A 33 -13.47 0.10 5.44
CA ASN A 33 -12.11 -0.40 5.49
C ASN A 33 -11.43 -0.14 4.15
N GLN A 34 -10.31 0.58 4.17
CA GLN A 34 -9.56 0.96 2.99
C GLN A 34 -8.12 0.50 3.08
N ASN A 35 -7.52 0.26 1.91
CA ASN A 35 -6.09 0.07 1.74
C ASN A 35 -5.54 1.31 1.02
N LEU A 36 -4.34 1.71 1.41
CA LEU A 36 -3.55 2.70 0.69
C LEU A 36 -2.56 1.95 -0.21
N VAL A 37 -2.59 2.22 -1.51
CA VAL A 37 -1.65 1.69 -2.50
C VAL A 37 -0.81 2.85 -3.00
N LEU A 38 0.51 2.80 -2.82
CA LEU A 38 1.44 3.84 -3.25
C LEU A 38 2.38 3.27 -4.32
N TRP A 39 2.48 3.94 -5.47
CA TRP A 39 3.41 3.60 -6.55
C TRP A 39 4.70 4.40 -6.47
N GLN A 40 4.62 5.67 -6.06
CA GLN A 40 5.79 6.52 -5.82
C GLN A 40 5.80 6.96 -4.37
N TRP A 41 6.76 6.47 -3.60
CA TRP A 41 6.99 6.87 -2.23
C TRP A 41 8.43 6.55 -1.83
N SER A 42 8.94 7.26 -0.83
CA SER A 42 10.27 7.02 -0.26
C SER A 42 10.31 7.44 1.21
N ASP A 43 11.49 7.43 1.81
CA ASP A 43 11.77 8.05 3.11
C ASP A 43 12.09 9.56 3.01
N ALA A 44 12.08 10.12 1.79
CA ALA A 44 12.33 11.52 1.50
C ALA A 44 11.11 12.22 0.86
N ALA A 45 11.13 13.55 0.88
CA ALA A 45 10.11 14.39 0.25
C ALA A 45 10.12 14.23 -1.28
N PRO A 46 8.99 14.47 -1.99
CA PRO A 46 7.70 14.95 -1.47
C PRO A 46 6.74 13.85 -0.99
N HIS A 47 6.96 12.58 -1.36
CA HIS A 47 6.07 11.45 -1.04
C HIS A 47 6.68 10.55 0.04
N THR A 48 6.79 11.09 1.24
CA THR A 48 7.45 10.41 2.35
C THR A 48 6.52 9.48 3.11
N VAL A 49 6.96 8.25 3.35
CA VAL A 49 6.30 7.30 4.26
C VAL A 49 7.27 6.93 5.37
N ARG A 50 6.83 7.11 6.62
CA ARG A 50 7.59 6.72 7.81
C ARG A 50 6.79 5.71 8.61
N VAL A 51 7.48 4.67 9.06
CA VAL A 51 6.93 3.65 9.95
C VAL A 51 7.09 4.11 11.40
N ILE A 52 6.02 4.00 12.17
CA ILE A 52 6.03 4.22 13.62
C ILE A 52 5.81 2.85 14.27
N ASP A 53 6.83 2.34 14.96
CA ASP A 53 6.80 1.05 15.65
C ASP A 53 7.21 1.20 17.12
N ASP A 54 6.48 2.06 17.85
CA ASP A 54 6.79 2.40 19.25
C ASP A 54 6.72 1.18 20.19
N PHE A 55 6.05 0.11 19.77
CA PHE A 55 5.89 -1.12 20.55
C PHE A 55 6.81 -2.26 20.10
N SER A 56 7.71 -2.03 19.12
CA SER A 56 8.62 -3.04 18.59
C SER A 56 7.90 -4.33 18.15
N ARG A 57 6.74 -4.19 17.51
CA ARG A 57 5.91 -5.32 17.06
C ARG A 57 6.23 -5.76 15.64
N LEU A 58 6.91 -4.92 14.86
CA LEU A 58 7.23 -5.27 13.49
C LEU A 58 8.42 -6.25 13.43
N PRO A 59 8.35 -7.26 12.55
CA PRO A 59 9.49 -8.12 12.25
C PRO A 59 10.71 -7.30 11.83
N LYS A 60 11.85 -7.48 12.50
CA LYS A 60 13.09 -6.75 12.19
C LYS A 60 13.86 -7.33 11.00
N THR A 61 13.66 -8.62 10.73
CA THR A 61 14.33 -9.36 9.65
C THR A 61 13.32 -10.27 8.96
N THR A 62 13.60 -10.64 7.71
CA THR A 62 12.76 -11.55 6.91
C THR A 62 12.52 -12.90 7.58
N ASP A 63 13.47 -13.36 8.40
CA ASP A 63 13.36 -14.60 9.17
C ASP A 63 12.29 -14.53 10.27
N SER A 64 11.90 -13.33 10.72
CA SER A 64 10.86 -13.11 11.73
C SER A 64 9.43 -13.10 11.17
N TRP A 65 9.24 -13.31 9.86
CA TRP A 65 7.92 -13.28 9.21
C TRP A 65 7.21 -14.64 9.20
N GLY A 66 7.92 -15.72 9.56
CA GLY A 66 7.35 -17.06 9.68
C GLY A 66 6.54 -17.19 10.98
N GLY A 67 5.22 -17.16 10.86
CA GLY A 67 4.35 -17.69 11.91
C GLY A 67 4.44 -19.23 11.90
N GLN A 68 4.73 -19.82 13.06
CA GLN A 68 4.18 -21.14 13.37
C GLN A 68 2.66 -21.03 13.52
#